data_AF-A0A5T3M6L8-F1
#
_entry.id   AF-A0A5T3M6L8-F1
#
_cell.length_a   1.000
_cell.length_b   1.000
_cell.length_c   1.000
_cell.angle_alpha   90.00
_cell.angle_beta   90.00
_cell.angle_gamma   90.00
#
_symmetry.space_group_name_H-M   'P 1'
#
loop_
_entity.id
_entity.type
_entity.pdbx_description
1 polymer ?
#
loop_
_entity_poly.entity_id
_entity_poly.type
_entity_poly.pdbx_seq_one_letter_code
_entity_poly.pdbx_strand_id
1 'polypeptide(L)'
;MSVTAKWCYTNVATVYPRVYDDWNNTWTNGTPYLIDCTWTANNEVAVDASGKEFTTNLIFCTELKRNGVTASMPQRDWYIARGDTTALSDPLKAGANVIRAVTDWDMSFFGEEPDYKIMT
;
A
#
# COMPACT_ATOMS: atom_id res chain seq x y z
N MET A 1 -4.02 5.66 -12.11
CA MET A 1 -3.96 7.10 -12.45
C MET A 1 -2.58 7.19 -13.01
N SER A 2 -2.46 7.11 -14.31
CA SER A 2 -2.27 8.32 -15.07
C SER A 2 -0.93 9.02 -14.87
N VAL A 3 -0.22 9.24 -15.98
CA VAL A 3 0.90 10.18 -16.06
C VAL A 3 0.47 11.57 -15.52
N THR A 4 -0.83 11.86 -15.51
CA THR A 4 -1.46 13.05 -14.93
C THR A 4 -1.46 13.10 -13.39
N ALA A 5 -1.36 11.99 -12.65
CA ALA A 5 -1.30 12.01 -11.19
C ALA A 5 0.12 11.80 -10.65
N LYS A 6 1.01 11.16 -11.41
CA LYS A 6 2.41 10.93 -11.02
C LYS A 6 3.13 12.15 -10.43
N TRP A 7 2.86 13.34 -10.94
CA TRP A 7 3.51 14.58 -10.45
C TRP A 7 3.16 14.90 -8.99
N CYS A 8 2.03 14.41 -8.47
CA CYS A 8 1.63 14.64 -7.09
C CYS A 8 2.25 13.62 -6.13
N TYR A 9 2.66 12.43 -6.59
CA TYR A 9 3.38 11.40 -5.82
C TYR A 9 4.82 11.81 -5.53
N THR A 10 4.94 12.74 -4.60
CA THR A 10 6.21 13.32 -4.15
C THR A 10 6.83 12.58 -2.97
N ASN A 11 6.12 11.59 -2.42
CA ASN A 11 6.57 10.79 -1.29
C ASN A 11 6.78 9.33 -1.69
N VAL A 12 7.44 8.60 -0.80
CA VAL A 12 7.56 7.14 -0.90
C VAL A 12 6.91 6.49 0.31
N ALA A 13 6.42 5.28 0.13
CA ALA A 13 5.98 4.39 1.20
C ALA A 13 6.69 3.04 1.07
N THR A 14 6.90 2.40 2.21
CA THR A 14 7.49 1.05 2.28
C THR A 14 6.38 0.05 2.53
N VAL A 15 6.24 -0.93 1.64
CA VAL A 15 5.31 -2.06 1.79
C VAL A 15 6.08 -3.26 2.31
N TYR A 16 5.49 -3.96 3.27
CA TYR A 16 6.00 -5.17 3.89
C TYR A 16 5.04 -6.32 3.59
N PRO A 17 5.36 -7.20 2.63
CA PRO A 17 4.58 -8.40 2.38
C PRO A 17 4.48 -9.28 3.61
N ARG A 18 3.33 -9.94 3.81
CA ARG A 18 3.27 -11.11 4.68
C ARG A 18 3.25 -12.38 3.84
N VAL A 19 4.08 -13.32 4.22
CA VAL A 19 4.20 -14.63 3.58
C VAL A 19 3.94 -15.68 4.64
N TYR A 20 3.07 -16.63 4.31
CA TYR A 20 2.84 -17.78 5.17
C TYR A 20 3.97 -18.79 4.99
N ASP A 21 4.64 -19.14 6.08
CA ASP A 21 5.63 -20.20 6.13
C ASP A 21 4.94 -21.50 6.52
N ASP A 22 4.70 -22.36 5.52
CA ASP A 22 4.06 -23.65 5.70
C ASP A 22 4.88 -24.61 6.57
N TRP A 23 6.21 -24.47 6.58
CA TRP A 23 7.09 -25.36 7.34
C TRP A 23 7.00 -25.08 8.83
N ASN A 24 7.02 -23.79 9.20
CA ASN A 24 6.95 -23.36 10.59
C ASN A 24 5.52 -23.03 11.05
N ASN A 25 4.53 -23.20 10.16
CA ASN A 25 3.11 -22.91 10.40
C ASN A 25 2.90 -21.50 11.00
N THR A 26 3.60 -20.51 10.44
CA THR A 26 3.64 -19.14 10.97
C THR A 26 3.68 -18.11 9.86
N TRP A 27 3.31 -16.87 10.19
CA TRP A 27 3.41 -15.76 9.27
C TRP A 27 4.75 -15.05 9.44
N THR A 28 5.43 -14.84 8.33
CA THR A 28 6.68 -14.08 8.25
C THR A 28 6.49 -12.84 7.39
N ASN A 29 7.41 -11.88 7.51
CA ASN A 29 7.44 -10.72 6.62
C ASN A 29 8.37 -11.03 5.44
N GLY A 30 7.89 -10.80 4.23
CA GLY A 30 8.69 -10.86 3.02
C GLY A 30 9.60 -9.63 2.86
N THR A 31 10.33 -9.59 1.75
CA THR A 31 11.24 -8.48 1.43
C THR A 31 10.47 -7.17 1.28
N PRO A 32 10.80 -6.12 2.07
CA PRO A 32 10.18 -4.82 1.94
C PRO A 32 10.50 -4.17 0.58
N TYR A 33 9.57 -3.40 0.03
CA TYR A 33 9.76 -2.66 -1.21
C TYR A 33 9.12 -1.28 -1.16
N LEU A 34 9.58 -0.39 -2.03
CA LEU A 34 9.10 0.99 -2.11
C LEU A 34 8.05 1.15 -3.19
N ILE A 35 7.13 2.09 -2.94
CA ILE A 35 6.19 2.63 -3.92
C ILE A 35 6.21 4.15 -3.85
N ASP A 36 6.08 4.81 -4.99
CA ASP A 36 5.81 6.24 -5.11
C ASP A 36 4.35 6.50 -4.74
N CYS A 37 4.09 7.45 -3.86
CA CYS A 37 2.75 7.72 -3.35
C CYS A 37 2.53 9.16 -2.87
N THR A 38 1.27 9.46 -2.61
CA THR A 38 0.83 10.48 -1.65
C THR A 38 0.08 9.79 -0.52
N TRP A 39 0.01 10.46 0.63
CA TRP A 39 -0.71 9.92 1.77
C TRP A 39 -1.44 11.00 2.54
N THR A 40 -2.54 10.60 3.17
CA THR A 40 -3.32 11.42 4.09
C THR A 40 -3.45 10.68 5.41
N ALA A 41 -3.18 11.36 6.52
CA ALA A 41 -3.53 10.90 7.84
C ALA A 41 -4.92 11.44 8.19
N ASN A 42 -5.94 10.60 8.10
CA ASN A 42 -7.32 10.95 8.39
C ASN A 42 -8.03 9.76 9.02
N ASN A 43 -8.90 10.02 9.99
CA ASN A 43 -9.72 9.00 10.62
C ASN A 43 -11.08 8.99 9.95
N GLU A 44 -11.28 8.08 9.00
CA GLU A 44 -12.55 7.93 8.29
C GLU A 44 -13.10 6.50 8.38
N VAL A 45 -14.42 6.37 8.35
CA VAL A 45 -15.06 5.07 8.19
C VAL A 45 -14.99 4.69 6.72
N ALA A 46 -14.43 3.52 6.44
CA ALA A 46 -14.32 2.94 5.13
C ALA A 46 -14.92 1.53 5.14
N VAL A 47 -15.16 0.99 3.93
CA VAL A 47 -15.71 -0.35 3.74
C VAL A 47 -14.65 -1.20 3.05
N ASP A 48 -14.38 -2.39 3.58
CA ASP A 48 -13.44 -3.31 2.97
C ASP A 48 -14.08 -4.12 1.82
N ALA A 49 -13.28 -4.95 1.15
CA ALA A 49 -13.75 -5.78 0.03
C ALA A 49 -14.82 -6.81 0.43
N SER A 50 -15.00 -7.09 1.72
CA SER A 50 -16.07 -7.98 2.23
C SER A 50 -17.35 -7.23 2.60
N GLY A 51 -17.40 -5.91 2.39
CA GLY A 51 -18.52 -5.07 2.79
C GLY A 51 -18.52 -4.71 4.28
N LYS A 52 -17.42 -4.95 5.00
CA LYS A 52 -17.32 -4.66 6.43
C LYS A 52 -16.74 -3.27 6.67
N GLU A 53 -17.39 -2.52 7.55
CA GLU A 53 -16.88 -1.22 7.98
C GLU A 53 -15.64 -1.34 8.86
N PHE A 54 -14.69 -0.43 8.66
CA PHE A 54 -13.53 -0.25 9.50
C PHE A 54 -13.12 1.23 9.54
N THR A 55 -12.41 1.63 10.60
CA THR A 55 -11.80 2.96 10.67
C THR A 55 -10.41 2.90 10.08
N THR A 56 -10.18 3.63 8.99
CA THR A 56 -8.84 3.83 8.44
C THR A 56 -8.23 5.08 9.07
N ASN A 57 -6.92 5.05 9.34
CA ASN A 57 -6.20 6.22 9.89
C ASN A 57 -5.15 6.77 8.92
N LEU A 58 -4.70 5.95 7.96
CA LEU A 58 -3.81 6.34 6.89
C LEU A 58 -4.35 5.83 5.56
N ILE A 59 -4.25 6.70 4.55
CA ILE A 59 -4.66 6.42 3.19
C ILE A 59 -3.48 6.75 2.29
N PHE A 60 -3.09 5.81 1.44
CA PHE A 60 -2.05 6.01 0.43
C PHE A 60 -2.67 5.91 -0.95
N CYS A 61 -2.35 6.89 -1.81
CA CYS A 61 -2.69 6.86 -3.23
C CYS A 61 -1.41 6.60 -4.02
N THR A 62 -1.45 5.66 -4.97
CA THR A 62 -0.27 5.20 -5.69
C THR A 62 -0.63 4.55 -7.03
N GLU A 63 0.31 4.62 -7.96
CA GLU A 63 0.34 3.85 -9.21
C GLU A 63 0.92 2.44 -9.05
N LEU A 64 1.32 2.06 -7.83
CA LEU A 64 2.12 0.85 -7.57
C LEU A 64 3.38 0.80 -8.41
N LYS A 65 4.08 1.92 -8.48
CA LYS A 65 5.35 2.04 -9.18
C LYS A 65 6.40 2.63 -8.28
N ARG A 66 7.65 2.30 -8.57
CA ARG A 66 8.81 3.02 -8.04
C ARG A 66 9.74 3.33 -9.21
N ASN A 67 10.02 4.62 -9.43
CA ASN A 67 10.88 5.06 -10.53
C ASN A 67 10.41 4.54 -11.92
N GLY A 68 9.09 4.39 -12.10
CA GLY A 68 8.49 3.89 -13.34
C GLY A 68 8.47 2.37 -13.50
N VAL A 69 9.00 1.60 -12.53
CA VAL A 69 8.90 0.14 -12.51
C VAL A 69 7.71 -0.29 -11.67
N THR A 70 6.88 -1.18 -12.20
CA THR A 70 5.71 -1.73 -11.49
C THR A 70 6.15 -2.56 -10.28
N ALA A 71 5.54 -2.26 -9.14
CA ALA A 71 5.71 -2.95 -7.87
C ALA A 71 4.58 -3.98 -7.66
N SER A 72 4.80 -4.92 -6.75
CA SER A 72 3.77 -5.91 -6.40
C SER A 72 2.54 -5.23 -5.79
N MET A 73 1.35 -5.75 -6.11
CA MET A 73 0.09 -5.30 -5.53
C MET A 73 0.04 -5.64 -4.04
N PRO A 74 -0.07 -4.65 -3.14
CA PRO A 74 -0.22 -4.90 -1.72
C PRO A 74 -1.53 -5.63 -1.43
N GLN A 75 -1.52 -6.50 -0.42
CA GLN A 75 -2.68 -7.29 -0.04
C GLN A 75 -3.17 -6.92 1.36
N ARG A 76 -4.41 -7.30 1.66
CA ARG A 76 -4.94 -7.24 3.02
C ARG A 76 -4.01 -7.99 3.98
N ASP A 77 -3.90 -7.49 5.19
CA ASP A 77 -3.08 -8.01 6.29
C ASP A 77 -1.56 -7.89 6.08
N TRP A 78 -1.08 -7.35 4.95
CA TRP A 78 0.29 -6.86 4.82
C TRP A 78 0.47 -5.55 5.60
N TYR A 79 1.69 -5.01 5.65
CA TYR A 79 1.94 -3.73 6.31
C TYR A 79 2.44 -2.66 5.34
N ILE A 80 2.18 -1.40 5.66
CA ILE A 80 2.68 -0.24 4.93
C ILE A 80 3.12 0.86 5.90
N ALA A 81 4.29 1.45 5.65
CA ALA A 81 4.85 2.57 6.41
C ALA A 81 5.07 3.77 5.50
N ARG A 82 4.97 4.98 6.06
CA ARG A 82 5.36 6.20 5.37
C ARG A 82 6.88 6.30 5.29
N GLY A 83 7.40 6.77 4.17
CA GLY A 83 8.84 6.95 3.94
C GLY A 83 9.55 5.66 3.56
N ASP A 84 10.86 5.78 3.35
CA ASP A 84 11.76 4.65 3.14
C ASP A 84 12.21 4.09 4.49
N THR A 85 11.72 2.90 4.81
CA THR A 85 12.04 2.16 6.03
C THR A 85 12.58 0.77 5.71
N THR A 86 13.02 0.54 4.46
CA THR A 86 13.49 -0.77 3.95
C THR A 86 14.69 -1.35 4.72
N ALA A 87 15.42 -0.52 5.45
CA ALA A 87 16.49 -0.95 6.36
C ALA A 87 15.99 -1.74 7.59
N LEU A 88 14.69 -1.69 7.89
CA LEU A 88 14.06 -2.43 8.98
C LEU A 88 13.33 -3.64 8.41
N SER A 89 13.58 -4.83 8.96
CA SER A 89 12.86 -6.04 8.57
C SER A 89 11.56 -6.25 9.35
N ASP A 90 11.42 -5.58 10.50
CA ASP A 90 10.25 -5.65 11.36
C ASP A 90 9.32 -4.44 11.09
N PRO A 91 8.13 -4.66 10.48
CA PRO A 91 7.21 -3.58 10.14
C PRO A 91 6.71 -2.82 11.37
N LEU A 92 6.60 -3.48 12.53
CA LEU A 92 6.13 -2.81 13.74
C LEU A 92 7.18 -1.82 14.27
N LYS A 93 8.46 -2.18 14.18
CA LYS A 93 9.57 -1.25 14.50
C LYS A 93 9.68 -0.11 13.50
N ALA A 94 9.27 -0.34 12.25
CA ALA A 94 9.19 0.70 11.23
C ALA A 94 7.99 1.65 11.40
N GLY A 95 7.10 1.40 12.37
CA GLY A 95 5.87 2.16 12.54
C GLY A 95 4.87 1.93 11.41
N ALA A 96 4.89 0.75 10.80
CA ALA A 96 3.98 0.37 9.73
C ALA A 96 2.59 0.02 10.27
N ASN A 97 1.57 0.30 9.47
CA ASN A 97 0.18 -0.02 9.76
C ASN A 97 -0.28 -1.22 8.91
N VAL A 98 -1.23 -2.00 9.42
CA VAL A 98 -1.81 -3.15 8.70
C VAL A 98 -2.71 -2.64 7.59
N ILE A 99 -2.53 -3.14 6.37
CA ILE A 99 -3.41 -2.86 5.24
C ILE A 99 -4.73 -3.59 5.44
N ARG A 100 -5.84 -2.86 5.37
CA ARG A 100 -7.20 -3.37 5.52
C ARG A 100 -7.94 -3.50 4.22
N ALA A 101 -7.68 -2.59 3.29
CA ALA A 101 -8.28 -2.62 1.97
C ALA A 101 -7.34 -1.99 0.94
N VAL A 102 -7.39 -2.52 -0.28
CA VAL A 102 -6.81 -1.90 -1.46
C VAL A 102 -7.91 -1.84 -2.50
N THR A 103 -8.23 -0.63 -2.94
CA THR A 103 -9.24 -0.37 -3.98
C THR A 103 -8.58 0.28 -5.16
N ASP A 104 -9.16 0.11 -6.35
CA ASP A 104 -8.65 0.66 -7.58
C ASP A 104 -9.64 1.58 -8.29
N TRP A 105 -9.10 2.42 -9.16
CA TRP A 105 -9.89 3.25 -10.08
C TRP A 105 -9.49 2.94 -11.51
N ASP A 106 -10.49 2.63 -12.34
CA ASP A 106 -10.31 2.48 -13.77
C ASP A 106 -9.97 3.82 -14.40
N MET A 107 -8.78 3.87 -15.00
CA MET A 107 -8.23 5.05 -15.66
C MET A 107 -8.13 4.85 -17.18
N SER A 108 -8.77 3.80 -17.70
CA SER A 108 -8.82 3.50 -19.13
C SER A 108 -9.39 4.65 -19.97
N PHE A 109 -10.28 5.48 -19.38
CA PHE A 109 -10.79 6.70 -20.02
C PHE A 109 -9.66 7.66 -20.46
N PHE A 110 -8.54 7.68 -19.73
CA PHE A 110 -7.37 8.48 -20.05
C PHE A 110 -6.28 7.69 -20.79
N GLY A 111 -6.55 6.42 -21.14
CA GLY A 111 -5.59 5.53 -21.81
C GLY A 111 -4.47 5.01 -20.91
N GLU A 112 -4.70 4.93 -19.59
CA GLU A 112 -3.65 4.70 -18.60
C GLU A 112 -3.98 3.56 -17.63
N GLU A 113 -2.96 3.09 -16.91
CA GLU A 113 -3.10 2.03 -15.92
C GLU A 113 -3.91 2.47 -14.68
N PRO A 114 -4.55 1.51 -13.98
CA PRO A 114 -5.34 1.79 -12.79
C PRO A 114 -4.56 2.53 -11.71
N ASP A 115 -5.30 3.21 -10.85
CA ASP A 115 -4.75 3.74 -9.61
C ASP A 115 -5.21 2.98 -8.41
N TYR A 116 -4.47 3.11 -7.32
CA TYR A 116 -4.75 2.35 -6.12
C TYR A 116 -4.83 3.26 -4.89
N LYS A 117 -5.86 3.02 -4.08
CA LYS A 117 -6.02 3.54 -2.73
C LYS A 117 -5.82 2.40 -1.73
N ILE A 118 -4.79 2.53 -0.91
CA ILE A 118 -4.44 1.60 0.17
C ILE A 118 -4.89 2.23 1.49
N MET A 119 -5.68 1.48 2.27
CA MET A 119 -6.25 1.91 3.55
C MET A 119 -5.77 1.01 4.68
N THR A 120 -5.52 1.59 5.86
CA THR A 120 -4.94 0.90 7.02
C THR A 120 -5.77 1.03 8.29
#